data_AF-A0A924N259-F1
#
_entry.id   AF-A0A924N259-F1
#
_cell.length_a   1.000
_cell.length_b   1.000
_cell.length_c   1.000
_cell.angle_alpha   90.00
_cell.angle_beta   90.00
_cell.angle_gamma   90.00
#
_symmetry.space_group_name_H-M   'P 1'
#
loop_
_entity.id
_entity.type
_entity.pdbx_description
1 polymer ?
#
loop_
_entity_poly.entity_id
_entity_poly.type
_entity_poly.pdbx_seq_one_letter_code
_entity_poly.pdbx_strand_id
1 'polypeptide(L)'
;MNPARPTSGAVLCLLDEIASPGARGFRFREGDAVFAGFVVRRGEAVVGYVDSCPHAGWPLAGPSGRFLTRDNDLILCGGHAALFRIDDG
;
A
#
# COMPACT_ATOMS: atom_id res chain seq x y z
N MET A 1 15.11 3.82 -12.50
CA MET A 1 14.42 3.84 -11.19
C MET A 1 13.40 4.96 -11.21
N ASN A 2 12.24 4.79 -10.58
CA ASN A 2 11.26 5.88 -10.45
C ASN A 2 11.82 6.93 -9.47
N PRO A 3 12.10 8.17 -9.92
CA PRO A 3 12.76 9.17 -9.08
C PRO A 3 11.85 9.63 -7.92
N ALA A 4 10.52 9.62 -8.11
CA ALA A 4 9.55 9.91 -7.05
C ALA A 4 9.47 8.82 -5.96
N ARG A 5 10.19 7.69 -6.06
CA ARG A 5 10.19 6.66 -5.01
C ARG A 5 10.89 7.21 -3.77
N PRO A 6 10.27 7.12 -2.57
CA PRO A 6 10.90 7.59 -1.34
C PRO A 6 12.24 6.86 -1.10
N THR A 7 13.24 7.61 -0.65
CA THR A 7 14.56 7.06 -0.32
C THR A 7 14.48 6.20 0.93
N SER A 8 15.45 5.30 1.11
CA SER A 8 15.59 4.56 2.38
C SER A 8 15.74 5.55 3.54
N GLY A 9 15.04 5.29 4.66
CA GLY A 9 14.99 6.19 5.81
C GLY A 9 13.99 7.35 5.70
N ALA A 10 13.27 7.50 4.58
CA ALA A 10 12.21 8.49 4.47
C ALA A 10 11.08 8.19 5.48
N VAL A 11 10.70 9.19 6.26
CA VAL A 11 9.59 9.10 7.21
C VAL A 11 8.27 9.17 6.44
N LEU A 12 7.43 8.13 6.56
CA LEU A 12 6.13 8.06 5.90
C LEU A 12 5.00 8.64 6.77
N CYS A 13 4.93 8.19 8.03
CA CYS A 13 4.02 8.67 9.07
C CYS A 13 4.44 8.09 10.42
N LEU A 14 3.77 8.49 11.51
CA LEU A 14 3.88 7.80 12.80
C LEU A 14 3.17 6.44 12.73
N LEU A 15 3.62 5.49 13.56
CA LEU A 15 3.09 4.13 13.57
C LEU A 15 1.62 4.06 14.04
N ASP A 16 1.26 4.90 15.01
CA ASP A 16 -0.09 5.00 15.59
C ASP A 16 -1.11 5.67 14.66
N GLU A 17 -0.66 6.37 13.62
CA GLU A 17 -1.54 6.83 12.55
C GLU A 17 -2.01 5.70 11.61
N ILE A 18 -1.48 4.47 11.77
CA ILE A 18 -1.92 3.29 11.06
C ILE A 18 -2.62 2.36 12.05
N ALA A 19 -3.91 2.07 11.80
CA ALA A 19 -4.65 1.09 12.58
C ALA A 19 -3.96 -0.29 12.54
N SER A 20 -4.18 -1.11 13.56
CA SER A 20 -3.65 -2.47 13.65
C SER A 20 -4.77 -3.47 13.95
N PRO A 21 -5.13 -4.37 13.00
CA PRO A 21 -4.64 -4.42 11.63
C PRO A 21 -5.16 -3.24 10.80
N GLY A 22 -4.36 -2.78 9.84
CA GLY A 22 -4.73 -1.64 9.00
C GLY A 22 -3.70 -1.34 7.93
N ALA A 23 -4.07 -0.46 6.99
CA ALA A 23 -3.22 -0.07 5.88
C ALA A 23 -3.31 1.43 5.61
N ARG A 24 -2.22 1.99 5.08
CA ARG A 24 -2.16 3.40 4.66
C ARG A 24 -1.42 3.55 3.35
N GLY A 25 -2.05 4.26 2.41
CA GLY A 25 -1.46 4.58 1.11
C GLY A 25 -0.69 5.89 1.14
N PHE A 26 0.34 5.98 0.28
CA PHE A 26 1.20 7.13 0.10
C PHE A 26 1.40 7.39 -1.39
N ARG A 27 1.47 8.68 -1.75
CA ARG A 27 1.77 9.13 -3.11
C ARG A 27 2.87 10.17 -3.06
N PHE A 28 3.85 10.01 -3.93
CA PHE A 28 4.99 10.89 -4.07
C PHE A 28 5.07 11.37 -5.50
N ARG A 29 5.54 12.60 -5.68
CA ARG A 29 5.74 13.21 -6.99
C ARG A 29 7.08 13.91 -7.04
N GLU A 30 7.79 13.72 -8.15
CA GLU A 30 9.00 14.45 -8.49
C GLU A 30 8.95 14.78 -9.99
N GLY A 31 8.79 16.06 -10.32
CA GLY A 31 8.44 16.48 -11.69
C GLY A 31 7.18 15.75 -12.19
N ASP A 32 7.29 15.09 -13.34
CA ASP A 32 6.22 14.29 -13.94
C ASP A 32 6.16 12.85 -13.42
N ALA A 33 7.15 12.41 -12.64
CA ALA A 33 7.17 11.06 -12.08
C ALA A 33 6.24 10.96 -10.87
N VAL A 34 5.49 9.86 -10.78
CA VAL A 34 4.62 9.55 -9.64
C VAL A 34 4.96 8.16 -9.12
N PHE A 35 5.08 8.03 -7.80
CA PHE A 35 5.17 6.75 -7.12
C PHE A 35 4.00 6.61 -6.15
N ALA A 36 3.33 5.46 -6.20
CA ALA A 36 2.27 5.10 -5.27
C ALA A 36 2.64 3.79 -4.57
N GLY A 37 2.49 3.78 -3.26
CA GLY A 37 2.76 2.62 -2.42
C GLY A 37 1.86 2.64 -1.20
N PHE A 38 1.83 1.55 -0.47
CA PHE A 38 1.08 1.47 0.78
C PHE A 38 1.82 0.57 1.77
N VAL A 39 1.48 0.72 3.04
CA VAL A 39 1.96 -0.16 4.10
C VAL A 39 0.80 -0.86 4.77
N VAL A 40 1.05 -2.05 5.29
CA VAL A 40 0.12 -2.83 6.11
C VAL A 40 0.75 -3.06 7.47
N ARG A 41 0.03 -2.72 8.55
CA ARG A 41 0.46 -2.89 9.94
C ARG A 41 -0.29 -4.04 10.60
N ARG A 42 0.42 -4.87 11.36
CA ARG A 42 -0.12 -5.85 12.32
C ARG A 42 0.74 -5.86 13.59
N GLY A 43 0.17 -5.38 14.70
CA GLY A 43 0.93 -5.11 15.91
C GLY A 43 2.04 -4.10 15.62
N GLU A 44 3.28 -4.45 15.94
CA GLU A 44 4.46 -3.61 15.66
C GLU A 44 5.11 -3.92 14.31
N ALA A 45 4.64 -4.94 13.58
CA ALA A 45 5.15 -5.29 12.28
C ALA A 45 4.49 -4.46 11.17
N VAL A 46 5.30 -3.97 10.24
CA VAL A 46 4.85 -3.21 9.07
C VAL A 46 5.50 -3.77 7.80
N VAL A 47 4.70 -4.02 6.77
CA VAL A 47 5.16 -4.46 5.45
C VAL A 47 4.74 -3.43 4.41
N GLY A 48 5.63 -3.08 3.49
CA GLY A 48 5.39 -2.09 2.44
C GLY A 48 5.25 -2.73 1.05
N TYR A 49 4.37 -2.17 0.23
CA TYR A 49 4.05 -2.63 -1.12
C TYR A 49 4.03 -1.47 -2.11
N VAL A 50 4.27 -1.81 -3.38
CA VAL A 50 3.96 -0.91 -4.50
C VAL A 50 2.47 -1.02 -4.81
N ASP A 51 1.80 0.13 -4.98
CA ASP A 51 0.39 0.20 -5.34
C ASP A 51 0.21 -0.08 -6.84
N SER A 52 0.49 -1.32 -7.26
CA SER A 52 0.33 -1.79 -8.63
C SER A 52 -0.07 -3.27 -8.64
N CYS A 53 -1.29 -3.53 -9.06
CA CYS A 53 -1.87 -4.88 -9.10
C CYS A 53 -1.07 -5.74 -10.10
N PRO A 54 -0.51 -6.90 -9.70
CA PRO A 54 0.35 -7.70 -10.57
C PRO A 54 -0.37 -8.27 -11.80
N HIS A 55 -1.70 -8.32 -11.78
CA HIS A 55 -2.50 -8.77 -12.93
C HIS A 55 -2.53 -7.76 -14.08
N ALA A 56 -2.70 -6.46 -13.79
CA ALA A 56 -2.97 -5.46 -14.83
C ALA A 56 -2.22 -4.13 -14.66
N GLY A 57 -1.48 -3.95 -13.57
CA GLY A 57 -0.74 -2.73 -13.24
C GLY A 57 -1.58 -1.61 -12.61
N TRP A 58 -2.90 -1.79 -12.45
CA TRP A 58 -3.81 -0.79 -11.90
C TRP A 58 -3.56 -0.60 -10.40
N PRO A 59 -3.88 0.59 -9.83
CA PRO A 59 -3.87 0.78 -8.38
C PRO A 59 -4.70 -0.30 -7.68
N LEU A 60 -4.17 -0.87 -6.59
CA LEU A 60 -4.89 -1.84 -5.76
C LEU A 60 -6.01 -1.13 -4.99
N ALA A 61 -5.73 0.05 -4.45
CA ALA A 61 -6.78 0.83 -3.79
C ALA A 61 -7.82 1.27 -4.83
N GLY A 62 -9.04 0.79 -4.66
CA GLY A 62 -10.20 1.29 -5.39
C GLY A 62 -10.61 2.69 -4.93
N PRO A 63 -11.79 3.18 -5.38
CA PRO A 63 -12.30 4.51 -5.01
C PRO A 63 -12.46 4.74 -3.49
N SER A 64 -12.58 3.68 -2.71
CA SER A 64 -12.66 3.75 -1.24
C SER A 64 -11.31 4.02 -0.56
N GLY A 65 -10.19 3.94 -1.29
CA GLY A 65 -8.85 4.06 -0.72
C GLY A 65 -8.45 2.89 0.18
N ARG A 66 -9.25 1.81 0.26
CA ARG A 66 -8.95 0.64 1.08
C ARG A 66 -8.06 -0.34 0.32
N PHE A 67 -7.07 -0.88 1.04
CA PHE A 67 -6.17 -1.93 0.54
C PHE A 67 -6.47 -3.31 1.12
N LEU A 68 -7.25 -3.39 2.21
CA LEU A 68 -7.52 -4.65 2.90
C LEU A 68 -8.97 -5.10 2.74
N THR A 69 -9.18 -6.40 2.88
CA THR A 69 -10.51 -7.03 3.08
C THR A 69 -11.24 -6.41 4.28
N ARG A 70 -12.53 -6.73 4.43
CA ARG A 70 -13.32 -6.27 5.58
C ARG A 70 -12.75 -6.72 6.92
N ASP A 71 -12.19 -7.92 6.95
CA ASP A 71 -11.61 -8.52 8.15
C ASP A 71 -10.15 -8.11 8.39
N ASN A 72 -9.57 -7.31 7.48
CA ASN A 72 -8.20 -6.80 7.51
C ASN A 72 -7.12 -7.90 7.55
N ASP A 73 -7.40 -9.05 6.94
CA ASP A 73 -6.54 -10.25 6.92
C ASP A 73 -5.83 -10.49 5.58
N LEU A 74 -6.35 -9.90 4.49
CA LEU A 74 -5.81 -10.00 3.14
C LEU A 74 -5.78 -8.63 2.46
N ILE A 75 -4.85 -8.46 1.53
CA ILE A 75 -4.83 -7.32 0.61
C ILE A 75 -5.83 -7.58 -0.50
N LEU A 76 -6.73 -6.62 -0.74
CA LEU A 76 -7.79 -6.69 -1.72
C LEU A 76 -7.50 -5.69 -2.85
N CYS A 77 -7.42 -6.19 -4.09
CA CYS A 77 -7.45 -5.35 -5.27
C CYS A 77 -8.88 -4.87 -5.55
N GLY A 78 -9.09 -3.55 -5.49
CA GLY A 78 -10.38 -2.91 -5.75
C GLY A 78 -10.86 -2.97 -7.20
N GLY A 79 -10.04 -3.46 -8.14
CA GLY A 79 -10.42 -3.62 -9.55
C GLY A 79 -11.27 -4.87 -9.81
N HIS A 80 -10.68 -6.05 -9.61
CA HIS A 80 -11.33 -7.35 -9.90
C HIS A 80 -11.32 -8.31 -8.70
N ALA A 81 -11.18 -7.77 -7.48
CA ALA A 81 -11.26 -8.52 -6.21
C ALA A 81 -10.22 -9.65 -6.03
N ALA A 82 -9.07 -9.55 -6.70
CA ALA A 82 -7.93 -10.42 -6.40
C ALA A 82 -7.47 -10.21 -4.95
N LEU A 83 -7.12 -11.32 -4.29
CA LEU A 83 -6.69 -11.34 -2.89
C LEU A 83 -5.23 -11.77 -2.81
N PHE A 84 -4.49 -11.09 -1.93
CA PHE A 84 -3.07 -11.29 -1.70
C PHE A 84 -2.81 -11.43 -0.20
N ARG A 85 -1.85 -12.26 0.17
CA ARG A 85 -1.42 -12.44 1.55
C ARG A 85 -0.54 -11.25 1.96
N ILE A 86 -0.63 -10.84 3.22
CA ILE A 86 0.21 -9.76 3.76
C ILE A 86 1.66 -10.24 4.01
N ASP A 87 1.95 -11.53 4.03
CA ASP A 87 3.33 -11.98 4.29
C ASP A 87 4.20 -11.92 3.03
N ASP A 88 3.61 -12.29 1.89
CA ASP A 88 4.33 -12.60 0.66
C ASP A 88 3.68 -12.04 -0.62
N GLY A 89 2.51 -11.40 -0.54
CA GLY A 89 1.79 -10.83 -1.68
C GLY A 89 1.00 -11.85 -2.45
#